data_AF-A0A9E0RY90-F1
#
_entry.id   AF-A0A9E0RY90-F1
#
_cell.length_a   1.000
_cell.length_b   1.000
_cell.length_c   1.000
_cell.angle_alpha   90.00
_cell.angle_beta   90.00
_cell.angle_gamma   90.00
#
_symmetry.space_group_name_H-M   'P 1'
#
loop_
_entity.id
_entity.type
_entity.pdbx_description
1 polymer ?
#
loop_
_entity_poly.entity_id
_entity_poly.type
_entity_poly.pdbx_seq_one_letter_code
_entity_poly.pdbx_strand_id
1 'polypeptide(L)'
;MTGPDVSDRRPRRQTVALFAIVCGAFLVALWLGRANVLADRASLAGSLVLSAGLLVLSWIDLDRFLLPDALTRPLIVLGLAANVLLGGPVLWSVAGAVVGYGVIFGLNLYWRRFRGQEGIGLGDAKLLAAGGAWLGLFALPFILLVASGSALVLIGLLSLVSKSQWQQVYLPFGPALAFAIWLAWCLPQFVPHLA
;
A
#
# COMPACT_ATOMS: atom_id res chain seq x y z
N MET A 1 30.97 -17.17 18.83
CA MET A 1 29.53 -17.46 18.71
C MET A 1 28.94 -16.44 17.74
N THR A 2 29.01 -16.73 16.45
CA THR A 2 28.39 -15.95 15.39
C THR A 2 26.91 -16.32 15.37
N GLY A 3 26.02 -15.34 15.54
CA GLY A 3 24.58 -15.57 15.48
C GLY A 3 24.17 -16.19 14.13
N PRO A 4 23.00 -16.84 14.04
CA PRO A 4 22.52 -17.39 12.78
C PRO A 4 22.52 -16.30 11.72
N ASP A 5 23.17 -16.59 10.59
CA ASP A 5 23.26 -15.71 9.44
C ASP A 5 21.85 -15.57 8.81
N VAL A 6 21.19 -14.45 9.09
CA VAL A 6 19.84 -14.10 8.59
C VAL A 6 19.87 -13.70 7.10
N SER A 7 21.01 -13.80 6.42
CA SER A 7 21.14 -13.49 5.00
C SER A 7 20.63 -14.58 4.05
N ASP A 8 20.03 -15.67 4.56
CA ASP A 8 19.54 -16.80 3.76
C ASP A 8 18.18 -16.50 3.07
N ARG A 9 18.31 -15.64 2.06
CA ARG A 9 17.62 -15.56 0.77
C ARG A 9 16.37 -16.42 0.62
N ARG A 10 15.21 -15.75 0.57
CA ARG A 10 14.05 -16.29 -0.15
C ARG A 10 14.51 -16.67 -1.56
N PRO A 11 14.05 -17.81 -2.12
CA PRO A 11 14.36 -18.14 -3.50
C PRO A 11 13.83 -17.01 -4.37
N ARG A 12 14.72 -16.32 -5.10
CA ARG A 12 14.44 -15.18 -6.01
C ARG A 12 13.19 -15.40 -6.90
N ARG A 13 12.85 -16.66 -7.16
CA ARG A 13 11.65 -17.13 -7.87
C ARG A 13 10.32 -16.78 -7.17
N GLN A 14 10.25 -16.83 -5.83
CA GLN A 14 9.06 -16.46 -5.06
C GLN A 14 8.81 -14.95 -5.08
N THR A 15 9.86 -14.13 -4.92
CA THR A 15 9.74 -12.66 -5.02
C THR A 15 9.25 -12.22 -6.40
N VAL A 16 9.77 -12.84 -7.46
CA VAL A 16 9.33 -12.59 -8.84
C VAL A 16 7.87 -13.03 -9.06
N ALA A 17 7.45 -14.17 -8.51
CA ALA A 17 6.07 -14.64 -8.62
C ALA A 17 5.10 -13.71 -7.86
N LEU A 18 5.43 -13.30 -6.65
CA LEU A 18 4.63 -12.35 -5.86
C LEU A 18 4.52 -11.01 -6.57
N PHE A 19 5.63 -10.50 -7.13
CA PHE A 19 5.60 -9.26 -7.89
C PHE A 19 4.73 -9.38 -9.15
N ALA A 20 4.82 -10.49 -9.89
CA ALA A 20 3.97 -10.72 -11.05
C ALA A 20 2.48 -10.73 -10.68
N ILE A 21 2.12 -11.31 -9.52
CA ILE A 21 0.74 -11.27 -8.99
C ILE A 21 0.33 -9.83 -8.69
N VAL A 22 1.19 -9.05 -8.03
CA VAL A 22 0.92 -7.64 -7.73
C VAL A 22 0.71 -6.83 -9.01
N CYS A 23 1.59 -6.97 -10.00
CA CYS A 23 1.44 -6.33 -11.30
C CYS A 23 0.12 -6.74 -11.99
N GLY A 24 -0.21 -8.04 -11.97
CA GLY A 24 -1.48 -8.53 -12.51
C GLY A 24 -2.69 -7.90 -11.82
N ALA A 25 -2.66 -7.82 -10.48
CA ALA A 25 -3.72 -7.20 -9.70
C ALA A 25 -3.88 -5.71 -10.01
N PHE A 26 -2.77 -4.98 -10.19
CA PHE A 26 -2.77 -3.58 -10.61
C PHE A 26 -3.38 -3.40 -12.01
N LEU A 27 -3.04 -4.28 -12.95
CA LEU A 27 -3.61 -4.26 -14.31
C LEU A 27 -5.12 -4.53 -14.30
N VAL A 28 -5.59 -5.48 -13.48
CA VAL A 28 -7.03 -5.75 -13.32
C VAL A 28 -7.75 -4.54 -12.71
N ALA A 29 -7.21 -3.94 -11.66
CA ALA A 29 -7.79 -2.74 -11.06
C ALA A 29 -7.86 -1.58 -12.07
N LEU A 30 -6.79 -1.38 -12.85
CA LEU A 30 -6.78 -0.39 -13.94
C LEU A 30 -7.87 -0.69 -14.97
N TRP A 31 -8.02 -1.95 -15.37
CA TRP A 31 -9.03 -2.36 -16.35
C TRP A 31 -10.45 -2.09 -15.85
N LEU A 32 -10.71 -2.35 -14.56
CA LEU A 32 -12.01 -2.04 -13.92
C LEU A 32 -12.27 -0.52 -13.86
N GLY A 33 -11.25 0.28 -13.58
CA GLY A 33 -11.35 1.75 -13.49
C GLY A 33 -11.15 2.51 -14.80
N ARG A 34 -10.96 1.82 -15.93
CA ARG A 34 -10.47 2.41 -17.20
C ARG A 34 -11.32 3.56 -17.73
N ALA A 35 -12.64 3.51 -17.54
CA ALA A 35 -13.54 4.55 -18.00
C ALA A 35 -13.33 5.88 -17.26
N ASN A 36 -12.96 5.82 -15.97
CA ASN A 36 -12.78 7.00 -15.12
C ASN A 36 -11.36 7.56 -15.21
N VAL A 37 -10.36 6.67 -15.28
CA VAL A 37 -8.95 7.06 -15.37
C VAL A 37 -8.62 7.69 -16.73
N LEU A 38 -9.23 7.19 -17.81
CA LEU A 38 -8.99 7.71 -19.17
C LEU A 38 -9.87 8.94 -19.52
N ALA A 39 -10.74 9.38 -18.61
CA ALA A 39 -11.69 10.47 -18.87
C ALA A 39 -11.03 11.86 -18.91
N ASP A 40 -10.00 12.11 -18.08
CA ASP A 40 -9.35 13.41 -17.96
C ASP A 40 -7.81 13.31 -17.97
N ARG A 41 -7.14 14.34 -18.50
CA ARG A 41 -5.67 14.37 -18.59
C ARG A 41 -5.00 14.50 -17.23
N ALA A 42 -5.63 15.19 -16.28
CA ALA A 42 -5.05 15.34 -14.94
C ALA A 42 -5.19 14.04 -14.13
N SER A 43 -6.31 13.33 -14.27
CA SER A 43 -6.49 12.03 -13.64
C SER A 43 -5.59 10.95 -14.22
N LEU A 44 -5.28 11.02 -15.52
CA LEU A 44 -4.22 10.21 -16.14
C LEU A 44 -2.85 10.47 -15.50
N ALA A 45 -2.46 11.74 -15.35
CA ALA A 45 -1.18 12.09 -14.73
C ALA A 45 -1.11 11.61 -13.27
N GLY A 46 -2.18 11.82 -12.49
CA GLY A 46 -2.29 11.33 -11.12
C GLY A 46 -2.17 9.81 -11.04
N SER A 47 -2.89 9.10 -11.93
CA SER A 47 -2.84 7.63 -12.05
C SER A 47 -1.43 7.12 -12.34
N LEU A 48 -0.70 7.75 -13.25
CA LEU A 48 0.67 7.35 -13.60
C LEU A 48 1.64 7.57 -12.42
N VAL A 49 1.57 8.73 -11.77
CA VAL A 49 2.40 9.06 -10.61
C VAL A 49 2.13 8.10 -9.46
N LEU A 50 0.86 7.90 -9.12
CA LEU A 50 0.44 7.04 -8.01
C LEU A 50 0.81 5.59 -8.29
N SER A 51 0.40 5.02 -9.44
CA SER A 51 0.71 3.63 -9.79
C SER A 51 2.21 3.35 -9.87
N ALA A 52 3.00 4.25 -10.48
CA ALA A 52 4.45 4.08 -10.56
C ALA A 52 5.08 4.10 -9.16
N GLY A 53 4.70 5.06 -8.31
CA GLY A 53 5.18 5.13 -6.93
C GLY A 53 4.82 3.88 -6.12
N LEU A 54 3.58 3.41 -6.23
CA LEU A 54 3.08 2.21 -5.56
C LEU A 54 3.79 0.93 -6.04
N LEU A 55 4.04 0.79 -7.34
CA LEU A 55 4.76 -0.37 -7.89
C LEU A 55 6.22 -0.40 -7.43
N VAL A 56 6.90 0.75 -7.45
CA VAL A 56 8.30 0.84 -6.97
C VAL A 56 8.36 0.54 -5.47
N LEU A 57 7.46 1.12 -4.67
CA LEU A 57 7.39 0.83 -3.24
C LEU A 57 7.07 -0.65 -2.96
N SER A 58 6.16 -1.25 -3.72
CA SER A 58 5.84 -2.69 -3.60
C SER A 58 7.03 -3.57 -3.93
N TRP A 59 7.81 -3.24 -4.96
CA TRP A 59 9.02 -3.98 -5.30
C TRP A 59 10.08 -3.89 -4.20
N ILE A 60 10.33 -2.68 -3.69
CA ILE A 60 11.31 -2.47 -2.62
C ILE A 60 10.87 -3.18 -1.33
N ASP A 61 9.58 -3.16 -1.01
CA ASP A 61 9.06 -3.86 0.17
C ASP A 61 9.15 -5.38 0.04
N LEU A 62 8.89 -5.94 -1.16
CA LEU A 62 9.08 -7.36 -1.45
C LEU A 62 10.53 -7.84 -1.36
N ASP A 63 11.50 -6.97 -1.70
CA ASP A 63 12.93 -7.28 -1.69
C ASP A 63 13.57 -7.03 -0.32
N ARG A 64 13.20 -5.94 0.35
CA ARG A 64 13.91 -5.42 1.53
C ARG A 64 13.07 -5.20 2.77
N PHE A 65 11.75 -5.40 2.73
CA PHE A 65 10.84 -5.16 3.88
C PHE A 65 10.91 -3.71 4.41
N LEU A 66 11.19 -2.77 3.52
CA LEU A 66 11.44 -1.37 3.87
C LEU A 66 10.74 -0.45 2.86
N LEU A 67 10.01 0.53 3.38
CA LEU A 67 9.37 1.58 2.59
C LEU A 67 10.16 2.89 2.74
N PRO A 68 10.96 3.29 1.73
CA PRO A 68 11.86 4.42 1.85
C PRO A 68 11.12 5.76 1.93
N ASP A 69 11.57 6.61 2.85
CA ASP A 69 11.06 7.98 3.05
C ASP A 69 11.21 8.85 1.81
N ALA A 70 12.25 8.58 1.01
CA ALA A 70 12.51 9.26 -0.25
C ALA A 70 11.40 9.07 -1.30
N LEU A 71 10.54 8.05 -1.14
CA LEU A 71 9.41 7.80 -2.03
C LEU A 71 8.06 8.05 -1.35
N THR A 72 7.91 7.66 -0.09
CA THR A 72 6.63 7.82 0.62
C THR A 72 6.27 9.28 0.89
N ARG A 73 7.24 10.11 1.30
CA ARG A 73 7.01 11.54 1.55
C ARG A 73 6.61 12.33 0.30
N PRO A 74 7.33 12.23 -0.84
CA PRO A 74 6.88 12.93 -2.04
C PRO A 74 5.52 12.40 -2.52
N LEU A 75 5.21 11.12 -2.33
CA LEU A 75 3.88 10.60 -2.69
C LEU A 75 2.77 11.27 -1.87
N ILE A 76 2.97 11.50 -0.56
CA ILE A 76 2.03 12.26 0.28
C ILE A 76 1.88 13.69 -0.24
N VAL A 77 3.00 14.38 -0.48
CA VAL A 77 2.99 15.79 -0.95
C VAL A 77 2.30 15.91 -2.30
N LEU A 78 2.56 14.99 -3.23
CA LEU A 78 1.93 14.95 -4.54
C LEU A 78 0.42 14.70 -4.46
N GLY A 79 -0.03 13.85 -3.54
CA GLY A 79 -1.46 13.62 -3.32
C GLY A 79 -2.20 14.84 -2.77
N LEU A 80 -1.56 15.56 -1.82
CA LEU A 80 -2.10 16.82 -1.31
C LEU A 80 -2.10 17.90 -2.41
N ALA A 81 -1.00 18.03 -3.15
CA ALA A 81 -0.88 18.99 -4.24
C ALA A 81 -1.90 18.70 -5.36
N ALA A 82 -2.11 17.45 -5.72
CA ALA A 82 -3.13 17.04 -6.68
C ALA A 82 -4.53 17.47 -6.21
N ASN A 83 -4.89 17.23 -4.95
CA ASN A 83 -6.18 17.67 -4.41
C ASN A 83 -6.32 19.19 -4.37
N VAL A 84 -5.23 19.95 -4.12
CA VAL A 84 -5.26 21.42 -4.20
C VAL A 84 -5.45 21.91 -5.64
N LEU A 85 -4.68 21.36 -6.58
CA LEU A 85 -4.66 21.82 -7.98
C LEU A 85 -5.91 21.41 -8.76
N LEU A 86 -6.52 20.28 -8.41
CA LEU A 86 -7.69 19.71 -9.10
C LEU A 86 -9.01 20.07 -8.40
N GLY A 87 -8.99 20.97 -7.41
CA GLY A 87 -10.20 21.39 -6.68
C GLY A 87 -10.82 20.28 -5.81
N GLY A 88 -10.03 19.28 -5.43
CA GLY A 88 -10.44 18.22 -4.52
C GLY A 88 -10.58 18.70 -3.07
N PRO A 89 -11.20 17.90 -2.19
CA PRO A 89 -11.47 18.30 -0.82
C PRO A 89 -10.21 18.20 0.07
N VAL A 90 -9.37 19.24 0.03
CA VAL A 90 -8.06 19.30 0.71
C VAL A 90 -8.14 18.96 2.20
N LEU A 91 -9.18 19.41 2.91
CA LEU A 91 -9.35 19.12 4.34
C LEU A 91 -9.45 17.61 4.61
N TRP A 92 -10.19 16.88 3.77
CA TRP A 92 -10.34 15.42 3.88
C TRP A 92 -9.08 14.68 3.48
N SER A 93 -8.29 15.21 2.53
CA SER A 93 -6.98 14.66 2.17
C SER A 93 -5.95 14.83 3.28
N VAL A 94 -5.91 16.00 3.92
CA VAL A 94 -5.03 16.25 5.07
C VAL A 94 -5.45 15.38 6.26
N ALA A 95 -6.75 15.34 6.57
CA ALA A 95 -7.27 14.47 7.62
C ALA A 95 -6.96 12.99 7.33
N GLY A 96 -7.09 12.56 6.08
CA GLY A 96 -6.74 11.22 5.63
C GLY A 96 -5.24 10.91 5.82
N ALA A 97 -4.35 11.84 5.51
CA ALA A 97 -2.92 11.65 5.72
C ALA A 97 -2.57 11.53 7.22
N VAL A 98 -3.13 12.41 8.06
CA VAL A 98 -2.90 12.43 9.51
C VAL A 98 -3.47 11.18 10.17
N VAL A 99 -4.74 10.84 9.89
CA VAL A 99 -5.40 9.66 10.45
C VAL A 99 -4.78 8.38 9.92
N GLY A 100 -4.44 8.32 8.63
CA GLY A 100 -3.78 7.16 8.02
C GLY A 100 -2.45 6.83 8.71
N TYR A 101 -1.60 7.84 8.95
CA TYR A 101 -0.39 7.63 9.74
C TYR A 101 -0.72 7.25 11.19
N GLY A 102 -1.64 7.99 11.82
CA GLY A 102 -1.98 7.87 13.23
C GLY A 102 -2.56 6.50 13.60
N VAL A 103 -3.33 5.86 12.72
CA VAL A 103 -3.93 4.54 12.97
C VAL A 103 -2.85 3.46 13.10
N ILE A 104 -1.95 3.33 12.12
CA ILE A 104 -0.89 2.32 12.18
C ILE A 104 0.13 2.67 13.27
N PHE A 105 0.48 3.96 13.42
CA PHE A 105 1.36 4.40 14.49
C PHE A 105 0.81 4.09 15.88
N GLY A 106 -0.47 4.38 16.12
CA GLY A 106 -1.16 4.09 17.38
C GLY A 106 -1.24 2.60 17.67
N LEU A 107 -1.53 1.79 16.65
CA LEU A 107 -1.53 0.32 16.79
C LEU A 107 -0.12 -0.20 17.13
N ASN A 108 0.92 0.33 16.48
CA ASN A 108 2.30 -0.03 16.79
C ASN A 108 2.69 0.39 18.22
N LEU A 109 2.31 1.60 18.66
CA LEU A 109 2.58 2.05 20.03
C LEU A 109 1.87 1.16 21.07
N TYR A 110 0.61 0.81 20.82
CA TYR A 110 -0.15 -0.12 21.65
C TYR A 110 0.55 -1.49 21.69
N TRP A 111 0.89 -2.08 20.54
CA TRP A 111 1.55 -3.38 20.49
C TRP A 111 2.91 -3.39 21.21
N ARG A 112 3.72 -2.36 21.00
CA ARG A 112 5.01 -2.18 21.69
C ARG A 112 4.83 -2.10 23.20
N ARG A 113 3.79 -1.42 23.68
CA ARG A 113 3.55 -1.25 25.12
C ARG A 113 3.11 -2.53 25.83
N PHE A 114 2.37 -3.41 25.15
CA PHE A 114 1.83 -4.64 25.71
C PHE A 114 2.73 -5.87 25.47
N ARG A 115 3.34 -6.01 24.29
CA ARG A 115 4.13 -7.19 23.90
C ARG A 115 5.63 -6.96 23.92
N GLY A 116 6.09 -5.71 24.07
CA GLY A 116 7.51 -5.36 24.03
C GLY A 116 8.17 -5.57 22.66
N GLN A 117 7.38 -5.86 21.62
CA GLN A 117 7.85 -6.12 20.26
C GLN A 117 7.30 -5.04 19.31
N GLU A 118 8.09 -4.68 18.31
CA GLU A 118 7.60 -3.82 17.23
C GLU A 118 6.53 -4.55 16.42
N GLY A 119 5.38 -3.90 16.25
CA GLY A 119 4.24 -4.46 15.55
C GLY A 119 4.34 -4.22 14.04
N ILE A 120 3.33 -3.56 13.48
CA ILE A 120 3.29 -3.17 12.06
C ILE A 120 4.36 -2.10 11.79
N GLY A 121 5.03 -2.20 10.63
CA GLY A 121 6.12 -1.32 10.25
C GLY A 121 5.69 0.15 10.13
N LEU A 122 6.52 1.07 10.63
CA LEU A 122 6.29 2.51 10.46
C LEU A 122 6.34 2.97 8.99
N GLY A 123 6.91 2.14 8.11
CA GLY A 123 6.82 2.33 6.66
C GLY A 123 5.38 2.23 6.15
N ASP A 124 4.64 1.23 6.60
CA ASP A 124 3.23 1.01 6.20
C ASP A 124 2.34 2.18 6.64
N ALA A 125 2.63 2.77 7.80
CA ALA A 125 1.96 3.99 8.27
C ALA A 125 2.11 5.15 7.28
N LYS A 126 3.29 5.33 6.69
CA LYS A 126 3.55 6.38 5.70
C LYS A 126 2.86 6.09 4.37
N LEU A 127 2.83 4.83 3.97
CA LEU A 127 2.13 4.42 2.75
C LEU A 127 0.60 4.58 2.89
N LEU A 128 0.03 4.26 4.06
CA LEU A 128 -1.38 4.51 4.36
C LEU A 128 -1.69 6.02 4.43
N ALA A 129 -0.77 6.82 4.98
CA ALA A 129 -0.87 8.28 4.95
C ALA A 129 -0.86 8.81 3.51
N ALA A 130 -0.04 8.23 2.62
CA ALA A 130 -0.08 8.55 1.19
C ALA A 130 -1.45 8.19 0.60
N GLY A 131 -1.98 6.99 0.87
CA GLY A 131 -3.33 6.61 0.46
C GLY A 131 -4.39 7.63 0.90
N GLY A 132 -4.33 8.08 2.16
CA GLY A 132 -5.23 9.11 2.69
C GLY A 132 -5.03 10.50 2.07
N ALA A 133 -3.79 10.86 1.70
CA ALA A 133 -3.50 12.12 1.01
C ALA A 133 -4.09 12.18 -0.41
N TRP A 134 -4.12 11.06 -1.11
CA TRP A 134 -4.67 10.96 -2.47
C TRP A 134 -6.19 10.81 -2.47
N LEU A 135 -6.72 9.92 -1.62
CA LEU A 135 -8.12 9.47 -1.65
C LEU A 135 -9.01 10.08 -0.55
N GLY A 136 -8.40 10.73 0.43
CA GLY A 136 -9.11 11.28 1.58
C GLY A 136 -9.36 10.28 2.73
N LEU A 137 -9.87 10.83 3.83
CA LEU A 137 -10.12 10.10 5.08
C LEU A 137 -11.05 8.89 4.92
N PHE A 138 -12.14 9.04 4.16
CA PHE A 138 -13.18 8.02 4.05
C PHE A 138 -12.73 6.77 3.26
N ALA A 139 -11.65 6.86 2.49
CA ALA A 139 -11.08 5.73 1.79
C ALA A 139 -10.27 4.81 2.71
N LEU A 140 -9.75 5.30 3.84
CA LEU A 140 -8.84 4.54 4.71
C LEU A 140 -9.42 3.21 5.22
N PRO A 141 -10.68 3.11 5.69
CA PRO A 141 -11.25 1.85 6.14
C PRO A 141 -11.32 0.81 5.03
N PHE A 142 -11.67 1.25 3.81
CA PHE A 142 -11.71 0.39 2.64
C PHE A 142 -10.31 -0.10 2.26
N ILE A 143 -9.32 0.80 2.25
CA ILE A 143 -7.92 0.46 1.97
C ILE A 143 -7.42 -0.59 2.96
N LEU A 144 -7.65 -0.41 4.26
CA LEU A 144 -7.24 -1.36 5.29
C LEU A 144 -7.94 -2.72 5.15
N LEU A 145 -9.24 -2.72 4.85
CA LEU A 145 -10.01 -3.94 4.65
C LEU A 145 -9.49 -4.75 3.45
N VAL A 146 -9.29 -4.09 2.31
CA VAL A 146 -8.77 -4.75 1.10
C VAL A 146 -7.32 -5.21 1.29
N ALA A 147 -6.48 -4.39 1.94
CA ALA A 147 -5.08 -4.75 2.20
C ALA A 147 -4.96 -5.97 3.14
N SER A 148 -5.68 -5.96 4.26
CA SER A 148 -5.68 -7.09 5.20
C SER A 148 -6.31 -8.35 4.59
N GLY A 149 -7.43 -8.21 3.86
CA GLY A 149 -8.09 -9.32 3.18
C GLY A 149 -7.22 -9.94 2.09
N SER A 150 -6.58 -9.13 1.24
CA SER A 150 -5.68 -9.62 0.19
C SER A 150 -4.43 -10.28 0.77
N ALA A 151 -3.85 -9.72 1.83
CA ALA A 151 -2.74 -10.35 2.55
C ALA A 151 -3.16 -11.72 3.14
N LEU A 152 -4.34 -11.81 3.78
CA LEU A 152 -4.86 -13.07 4.32
C LEU A 152 -5.09 -14.13 3.24
N VAL A 153 -5.70 -13.75 2.11
CA VAL A 153 -5.91 -14.64 0.97
C VAL A 153 -4.57 -15.13 0.42
N LEU A 154 -3.59 -14.24 0.27
CA LEU A 154 -2.26 -14.62 -0.21
C LEU A 154 -1.55 -15.59 0.74
N ILE A 155 -1.61 -15.33 2.05
CA ILE A 155 -1.08 -16.25 3.07
C ILE A 155 -1.79 -17.60 2.97
N GLY A 156 -3.13 -17.61 2.88
CA GLY A 156 -3.94 -18.82 2.74
C GLY A 156 -3.63 -19.63 1.47
N LEU A 157 -3.38 -18.97 0.34
CA LEU A 157 -3.00 -19.66 -0.91
C LEU A 157 -1.59 -20.26 -0.82
N LEU A 158 -0.62 -19.52 -0.29
CA LEU A 158 0.75 -20.02 -0.08
C LEU A 158 0.76 -21.22 0.87
N SER A 159 -0.09 -21.16 1.88
CA SER A 159 -0.39 -22.20 2.86
C SER A 159 -0.83 -23.53 2.24
N LEU A 160 -1.61 -23.49 1.16
CA LEU A 160 -2.11 -24.68 0.47
C LEU A 160 -1.05 -25.33 -0.42
N VAL A 161 -0.14 -24.52 -0.97
CA VAL A 161 0.91 -24.97 -1.89
C VAL A 161 2.16 -25.45 -1.14
N SER A 162 2.46 -24.87 0.04
CA SER A 162 3.67 -25.16 0.81
C SER A 162 3.34 -25.48 2.28
N LYS A 163 3.16 -26.78 2.59
CA LYS A 163 2.92 -27.25 3.98
C LYS A 163 4.09 -27.01 4.93
N SER A 164 5.29 -26.71 4.44
CA SER A 164 6.54 -26.72 5.22
C SER A 164 7.00 -25.34 5.71
N GLN A 165 6.41 -24.23 5.26
CA GLN A 165 7.01 -22.89 5.45
C GLN A 165 6.30 -22.01 6.49
N TRP A 166 5.35 -22.55 7.25
CA TRP A 166 4.51 -21.78 8.18
C TRP A 166 5.24 -21.03 9.29
N GLN A 167 6.46 -21.43 9.65
CA GLN A 167 7.03 -20.95 10.91
C GLN A 167 7.67 -19.56 10.85
N GLN A 168 8.02 -18.99 9.69
CA GLN A 168 8.66 -17.65 9.62
C GLN A 168 8.46 -16.87 8.30
N VAL A 169 7.33 -17.03 7.60
CA VAL A 169 7.07 -16.18 6.42
C VAL A 169 6.63 -14.79 6.89
N TYR A 170 7.59 -13.89 7.01
CA TYR A 170 7.32 -12.45 7.12
C TYR A 170 6.70 -11.98 5.80
N LEU A 171 5.40 -11.78 5.71
CA LEU A 171 4.81 -11.27 4.48
C LEU A 171 4.91 -9.73 4.47
N PRO A 172 5.48 -9.13 3.41
CA PRO A 172 5.52 -7.67 3.29
C PRO A 172 4.08 -7.17 3.11
N PHE A 173 3.66 -6.23 3.96
CA PHE A 173 2.30 -5.68 3.92
C PHE A 173 2.16 -4.57 2.87
N GLY A 174 3.28 -3.92 2.50
CA GLY A 174 3.33 -2.83 1.54
C GLY A 174 2.67 -3.14 0.19
N PRO A 175 2.91 -4.29 -0.46
CA PRO A 175 2.26 -4.64 -1.73
C PRO A 175 0.74 -4.80 -1.62
N ALA A 176 0.25 -5.36 -0.53
CA ALA A 176 -1.19 -5.51 -0.29
C ALA A 176 -1.83 -4.12 -0.06
N LEU A 177 -1.15 -3.25 0.69
CA LEU A 177 -1.56 -1.88 0.91
C LEU A 177 -1.55 -1.06 -0.38
N ALA A 178 -0.49 -1.19 -1.18
CA ALA A 178 -0.34 -0.54 -2.47
C ALA A 178 -1.44 -0.98 -3.45
N PHE A 179 -1.75 -2.27 -3.49
CA PHE A 179 -2.88 -2.78 -4.27
C PHE A 179 -4.21 -2.16 -3.81
N ALA A 180 -4.45 -2.11 -2.51
CA ALA A 180 -5.69 -1.53 -1.97
C ALA A 180 -5.83 -0.04 -2.28
N ILE A 181 -4.75 0.74 -2.18
CA ILE A 181 -4.73 2.16 -2.57
C ILE A 181 -5.03 2.31 -4.06
N TRP A 182 -4.38 1.51 -4.91
CA TRP A 182 -4.61 1.56 -6.34
C TRP A 182 -6.04 1.17 -6.72
N LEU A 183 -6.58 0.12 -6.10
CA LEU A 183 -7.97 -0.29 -6.31
C LEU A 183 -8.95 0.82 -5.89
N ALA A 184 -8.71 1.47 -4.74
CA ALA A 184 -9.53 2.58 -4.28
C ALA A 184 -9.47 3.79 -5.24
N TRP A 185 -8.31 4.08 -5.83
CA TRP A 185 -8.15 5.12 -6.85
C TRP A 185 -8.92 4.83 -8.14
N CYS A 186 -9.01 3.56 -8.54
CA CYS A 186 -9.80 3.16 -9.71
C CYS A 186 -11.32 3.25 -9.48
N LEU A 187 -11.78 3.33 -8.22
CA LEU A 187 -13.18 3.37 -7.86
C LEU A 187 -13.71 4.82 -7.78
N PRO A 188 -14.79 5.16 -8.53
CA PRO A 188 -15.27 6.54 -8.64
C PRO A 188 -15.78 7.11 -7.31
N GLN A 189 -16.29 6.26 -6.41
CA GLN A 189 -16.82 6.72 -5.11
C GLN A 189 -15.78 7.39 -4.20
N PHE A 190 -14.49 7.15 -4.42
CA PHE A 190 -13.40 7.71 -3.61
C PHE A 190 -12.66 8.86 -4.31
N VAL A 191 -13.01 9.15 -5.56
CA VAL A 191 -12.37 10.18 -6.37
C VAL A 191 -13.43 11.16 -6.85
N PRO A 192 -13.87 12.10 -5.99
CA PRO A 192 -15.03 12.96 -6.27
C PRO A 192 -14.81 13.93 -7.45
N HIS A 193 -13.56 14.15 -7.88
CA HIS A 193 -13.26 14.97 -9.05
C HIS A 193 -13.43 14.22 -10.40
N LEU A 194 -13.79 12.93 -10.38
CA LEU A 194 -14.06 12.12 -11.58
C LEU A 194 -15.57 11.96 -11.87
N ALA A 195 -16.44 12.57 -11.07
CA ALA A 195 -17.90 12.48 -11.19
C ALA A 195 -18.53 13.76 -11.73
#